data_AF-A0A396BMF3-F1
#
_entry.id   AF-A0A396BMF3-F1
#
_cell.length_a   1.000
_cell.length_b   1.000
_cell.length_c   1.000
_cell.angle_alpha   90.00
_cell.angle_beta   90.00
_cell.angle_gamma   90.00
#
_symmetry.space_group_name_H-M   'P 1'
#
loop_
_entity.id
_entity.type
_entity.pdbx_description
1 polymer ?
#
loop_
_entity_poly.entity_id
_entity_poly.type
_entity_poly.pdbx_seq_one_letter_code
_entity_poly.pdbx_strand_id
1 'polypeptide(L)'
;MQKDFITVTPDSGGSGSTTVTVAASANQTESTRSTSLSVAGGGMTRTVGASQAAGVVTWNYYFSVTPTSLSFVAGGETKSVTVTSYRKKVINGVETSTQENVPWTVTGSSGFNVADTRVVSEPNPNNNSRTGTATYKQDGTNKTVTVDLAQAAPKINTLRIEITTPGSTESQVYMFNKGGEPTYPPSAYQPVSSGTKNYVEIKWNNIRGLEVFDPNTKSKVFIHAGDVPLIIMKRERGDLWAFNQTNFRLEDTNQTKFCSN
;
A
#
# COMPACT_ATOMS: atom_id res chain seq x y z
N MET A 1 25.40 -37.42 -43.65
CA MET A 1 23.97 -37.81 -43.58
C MET A 1 23.37 -37.42 -42.23
N GLN A 2 22.16 -36.84 -42.20
CA GLN A 2 21.37 -36.66 -40.97
C GLN A 2 20.30 -37.76 -40.92
N LYS A 3 20.20 -38.46 -39.80
CA LYS A 3 19.17 -39.48 -39.56
C LYS A 3 18.68 -39.35 -38.13
N ASP A 4 17.37 -39.23 -37.95
CA ASP A 4 16.77 -39.02 -36.63
C ASP A 4 17.40 -37.78 -35.94
N PHE A 5 17.89 -37.90 -34.71
CA PHE A 5 18.55 -36.82 -33.97
C PHE A 5 20.08 -36.78 -34.13
N ILE A 6 20.66 -37.64 -34.97
CA ILE A 6 22.11 -37.73 -35.18
C ILE A 6 22.53 -37.27 -36.58
N THR A 7 23.72 -36.69 -36.67
CA THR A 7 24.46 -36.43 -37.92
C THR A 7 25.71 -37.31 -37.95
N VAL A 8 25.98 -37.88 -39.12
CA VAL A 8 27.05 -38.85 -39.33
C VAL A 8 27.93 -38.40 -40.48
N THR A 9 29.25 -38.37 -40.25
CA THR A 9 30.26 -37.94 -41.22
C THR A 9 31.54 -38.78 -41.10
N PRO A 10 32.12 -39.28 -42.22
CA PRO A 10 31.53 -39.27 -43.57
C PRO A 10 30.36 -40.26 -43.67
N ASP A 11 29.46 -40.07 -44.64
CA ASP A 11 28.31 -40.97 -44.90
C ASP A 11 28.55 -41.96 -46.05
N SER A 12 29.76 -41.96 -46.58
CA SER A 12 30.30 -42.94 -47.53
C SER A 12 31.82 -43.04 -47.36
N GLY A 13 32.42 -44.11 -47.85
CA GLY A 13 33.85 -44.34 -47.75
C GLY A 13 34.36 -45.25 -48.86
N GLY A 14 35.69 -45.26 -49.06
CA GLY A 14 36.38 -46.20 -49.94
C GLY A 14 36.89 -47.44 -49.19
N SER A 15 37.79 -48.19 -49.82
CA SER A 15 38.44 -49.35 -49.21
C SER A 15 39.40 -48.94 -48.08
N GLY A 16 39.50 -49.77 -47.02
CA GLY A 16 40.43 -49.57 -45.92
C GLY A 16 39.76 -49.14 -44.60
N SER A 17 40.55 -48.61 -43.67
CA SER A 17 40.08 -48.16 -42.36
C SER A 17 39.61 -46.71 -42.42
N THR A 18 38.45 -46.42 -41.81
CA THR A 18 37.92 -45.05 -41.69
C THR A 18 37.31 -44.81 -40.31
N THR A 19 37.31 -43.55 -39.87
CA THR A 19 36.63 -43.12 -38.65
C THR A 19 35.30 -42.47 -39.03
N VAL A 20 34.22 -42.92 -38.40
CA VAL A 20 32.88 -42.32 -38.54
C VAL A 20 32.57 -41.52 -37.29
N THR A 21 32.34 -40.21 -37.45
CA THR A 21 31.94 -39.33 -36.37
C THR A 21 30.43 -39.22 -36.33
N VAL A 22 29.85 -39.40 -35.13
CA VAL A 22 28.43 -39.22 -34.87
C VAL A 22 28.25 -38.06 -33.90
N ALA A 23 27.46 -37.05 -34.30
CA ALA A 23 27.05 -35.96 -33.43
C ALA A 23 25.54 -36.04 -33.20
N ALA A 24 25.08 -35.69 -32.00
CA ALA A 24 23.67 -35.63 -31.65
C ALA A 24 23.29 -34.20 -31.28
N SER A 25 22.12 -33.73 -31.72
CA SER A 25 21.55 -32.47 -31.19
C SER A 25 21.22 -32.63 -29.70
N ALA A 26 21.07 -31.52 -28.97
CA ALA A 26 20.60 -31.58 -27.58
C ALA A 26 19.21 -32.23 -27.50
N ASN A 27 18.99 -33.10 -26.51
CA ASN A 27 17.68 -33.69 -26.29
C ASN A 27 16.78 -32.70 -25.54
N GLN A 28 15.80 -32.12 -26.21
CA GLN A 28 14.85 -31.18 -25.62
C GLN A 28 13.55 -31.84 -25.15
N THR A 29 13.64 -33.11 -24.76
CA THR A 29 12.51 -33.88 -24.23
C THR A 29 12.85 -34.46 -22.87
N GLU A 30 11.83 -34.72 -22.05
CA GLU A 30 11.97 -35.33 -20.72
C GLU A 30 12.18 -36.86 -20.78
N SER A 31 12.29 -37.41 -21.99
CA SER A 31 12.48 -38.83 -22.23
C SER A 31 13.86 -39.10 -22.82
N THR A 32 14.46 -40.22 -22.42
CA THR A 32 15.62 -40.76 -23.13
C THR A 32 15.22 -41.08 -24.57
N ARG A 33 16.10 -40.79 -25.53
CA ARG A 33 15.90 -41.15 -26.94
C ARG A 33 17.06 -41.98 -27.44
N SER A 34 16.76 -42.92 -28.33
CA SER A 34 17.75 -43.85 -28.84
C SER A 34 17.55 -44.08 -30.33
N THR A 35 18.65 -44.32 -31.02
CA THR A 35 18.67 -44.68 -32.44
C THR A 35 19.81 -45.66 -32.69
N SER A 36 19.94 -46.12 -33.94
CA SER A 36 21.04 -47.01 -34.31
C SER A 36 21.66 -46.60 -35.65
N LEU A 37 22.99 -46.57 -35.68
CA LEU A 37 23.78 -46.39 -36.90
C LEU A 37 24.08 -47.76 -37.51
N SER A 38 23.79 -47.93 -38.79
CA SER A 38 24.16 -49.12 -39.55
C SER A 38 25.23 -48.78 -40.58
N VAL A 39 26.32 -49.54 -40.59
CA VAL A 39 27.46 -49.37 -41.51
C VAL A 39 27.58 -50.63 -42.36
N ALA A 40 27.58 -50.47 -43.68
CA ALA A 40 27.66 -51.58 -44.63
C ALA A 40 28.87 -51.44 -45.57
N GLY A 41 29.52 -52.55 -45.89
CA GLY A 41 30.68 -52.61 -46.80
C GLY A 41 31.17 -54.05 -47.01
N GLY A 42 31.61 -54.38 -48.23
CA GLY A 42 32.13 -55.72 -48.55
C GLY A 42 31.13 -56.86 -48.33
N GLY A 43 29.82 -56.60 -48.46
CA GLY A 43 28.76 -57.59 -48.23
C GLY A 43 28.35 -57.79 -46.77
N MET A 44 28.93 -57.05 -45.82
CA MET A 44 28.59 -57.12 -44.39
C MET A 44 27.94 -55.83 -43.89
N THR A 45 27.10 -55.94 -42.86
CA THR A 45 26.47 -54.82 -42.16
C THR A 45 26.70 -54.95 -40.65
N ARG A 46 27.08 -53.85 -39.99
CA ARG A 46 27.21 -53.76 -38.53
C ARG A 46 26.35 -52.63 -38.00
N THR A 47 25.79 -52.81 -36.81
CA THR A 47 24.92 -51.81 -36.17
C THR A 47 25.49 -51.39 -34.82
N VAL A 48 25.47 -50.08 -34.56
CA VAL A 48 25.86 -49.46 -33.30
C VAL A 48 24.67 -48.70 -32.74
N GLY A 49 24.26 -49.03 -31.52
CA GLY A 49 23.22 -48.28 -30.81
C GLY A 49 23.76 -46.97 -30.26
N ALA A 50 22.96 -45.92 -30.33
CA ALA A 50 23.21 -44.63 -29.70
C ALA A 50 22.03 -44.30 -28.79
N SER A 51 22.31 -43.97 -27.52
CA SER A 51 21.31 -43.53 -26.55
C SER A 51 21.72 -42.16 -26.00
N GLN A 52 20.75 -41.26 -25.89
CA GLN A 52 20.91 -39.94 -25.32
C GLN A 52 19.92 -39.78 -24.18
N ALA A 53 20.42 -39.46 -22.99
CA ALA A 53 19.61 -39.26 -21.80
C ALA A 53 18.52 -38.19 -22.02
N ALA A 54 17.48 -38.24 -21.18
CA ALA A 54 16.48 -37.18 -21.06
C ALA A 54 17.14 -35.83 -20.81
N GLY A 55 16.52 -34.77 -21.30
CA GLY A 55 16.95 -33.40 -20.97
C GLY A 55 16.73 -33.08 -19.50
N VAL A 56 17.65 -32.30 -18.93
CA VAL A 56 17.55 -31.85 -17.54
C VAL A 56 16.49 -30.76 -17.43
N VAL A 57 15.51 -30.97 -16.55
CA VAL A 57 14.41 -30.03 -16.31
C VAL A 57 14.79 -29.05 -15.20
N THR A 58 14.70 -27.76 -15.49
CA THR A 58 14.79 -26.66 -14.52
C THR A 58 13.65 -25.66 -14.75
N TRP A 59 13.58 -24.58 -13.96
CA TRP A 59 12.52 -23.58 -14.05
C TRP A 59 13.08 -22.16 -13.94
N ASN A 60 12.66 -21.29 -14.86
CA ASN A 60 12.87 -19.86 -14.76
C ASN A 60 11.68 -19.19 -14.07
N TYR A 61 11.93 -18.33 -13.08
CA TYR A 61 10.90 -17.66 -12.29
C TYR A 61 10.75 -16.19 -12.67
N TYR A 62 9.50 -15.74 -12.80
CA TYR A 62 9.12 -14.40 -13.22
C TYR A 62 8.18 -13.77 -12.20
N PHE A 63 8.53 -12.58 -11.73
CA PHE A 63 7.76 -11.87 -10.72
C PHE A 63 7.80 -10.37 -10.95
N SER A 64 6.64 -9.72 -11.00
CA SER A 64 6.52 -8.26 -11.09
C SER A 64 5.23 -7.75 -10.45
N VAL A 65 5.26 -6.50 -9.96
CA VAL A 65 4.11 -5.80 -9.40
C VAL A 65 4.08 -4.37 -9.94
N THR A 66 2.92 -3.92 -10.44
CA THR A 66 2.76 -2.59 -11.04
C THR A 66 1.42 -1.97 -10.64
N PRO A 67 1.37 -0.68 -10.27
CA PRO A 67 2.50 0.25 -10.11
C PRO A 67 3.34 -0.06 -8.86
N THR A 68 4.58 0.43 -8.82
CA THR A 68 5.47 0.34 -7.64
C THR A 68 5.28 1.51 -6.66
N SER A 69 4.30 2.38 -6.90
CA SER A 69 3.91 3.42 -5.95
C SER A 69 2.41 3.72 -6.03
N LEU A 70 1.80 4.04 -4.89
CA LEU A 70 0.41 4.43 -4.76
C LEU A 70 0.28 5.63 -3.83
N SER A 71 -0.42 6.67 -4.28
CA SER A 71 -0.73 7.86 -3.50
C SER A 71 -2.22 7.90 -3.17
N PHE A 72 -2.57 8.21 -1.92
CA PHE A 72 -3.94 8.23 -1.41
C PHE A 72 -4.30 9.60 -0.85
N VAL A 73 -5.58 9.97 -0.97
CA VAL A 73 -6.11 11.18 -0.32
C VAL A 73 -6.29 10.97 1.19
N ALA A 74 -6.33 12.07 1.96
CA ALA A 74 -6.48 12.01 3.41
C ALA A 74 -7.77 11.34 3.87
N GLY A 75 -8.85 11.41 3.08
CA GLY A 75 -10.16 10.79 3.38
C GLY A 75 -10.17 9.25 3.33
N GLY A 76 -9.08 8.62 2.92
CA GLY A 76 -9.01 7.17 2.72
C GLY A 76 -9.52 6.76 1.34
N GLU A 77 -8.93 5.70 0.80
CA GLU A 77 -9.13 5.23 -0.57
C GLU A 77 -8.74 3.75 -0.69
N THR A 78 -9.35 3.05 -1.64
CA THR A 78 -8.89 1.73 -2.09
C THR A 78 -8.22 1.87 -3.45
N LYS A 79 -7.03 1.27 -3.60
CA LYS A 79 -6.31 1.15 -4.87
C LYS A 79 -5.87 -0.30 -5.09
N SER A 80 -5.48 -0.61 -6.31
CA SER A 80 -5.02 -1.95 -6.67
C SER A 80 -3.71 -1.91 -7.43
N VAL A 81 -2.98 -3.02 -7.36
CA VAL A 81 -1.82 -3.33 -8.20
C VAL A 81 -2.13 -4.53 -9.09
N THR A 82 -1.33 -4.73 -10.13
CA THR A 82 -1.28 -5.96 -10.91
C THR A 82 -0.06 -6.75 -10.48
N VAL A 83 -0.25 -8.02 -10.13
CA VAL A 83 0.83 -8.94 -9.78
C VAL A 83 0.96 -10.00 -10.87
N THR A 84 2.16 -10.13 -11.43
CA THR A 84 2.52 -11.22 -12.35
C THR A 84 3.45 -12.16 -11.62
N SER A 85 3.06 -13.43 -11.47
CA SER A 85 3.86 -14.44 -10.75
C SER A 85 3.73 -15.81 -11.39
N TYR A 86 4.77 -16.23 -12.09
CA TYR A 86 4.80 -17.52 -12.78
C TYR A 86 6.21 -18.07 -12.93
N ARG A 87 6.31 -19.33 -13.33
CA ARG A 87 7.54 -19.98 -13.76
C ARG A 87 7.36 -20.64 -15.12
N LYS A 88 8.45 -20.75 -15.89
CA LYS A 88 8.48 -21.45 -17.17
C LYS A 88 9.49 -22.58 -17.16
N LYS A 89 9.09 -23.70 -17.77
CA LYS A 89 9.91 -24.92 -17.81
C LYS A 89 11.11 -24.68 -18.71
N VAL A 90 12.26 -25.22 -18.31
CA VAL A 90 13.50 -25.18 -19.08
C VAL A 90 13.99 -26.61 -19.24
N ILE A 91 14.32 -27.02 -20.46
CA ILE A 91 14.92 -28.32 -20.76
C ILE A 91 16.30 -28.05 -21.37
N ASN A 92 17.36 -28.62 -20.78
CA ASN A 92 18.75 -28.43 -21.21
C ASN A 92 19.11 -26.95 -21.52
N GLY A 93 18.67 -26.03 -20.66
CA GLY A 93 18.93 -24.59 -20.77
C GLY A 93 18.03 -23.82 -21.74
N VAL A 94 17.10 -24.48 -22.44
CA VAL A 94 16.14 -23.83 -23.35
C VAL A 94 14.76 -23.77 -22.70
N GLU A 95 14.23 -22.56 -22.59
CA GLU A 95 12.88 -22.32 -22.06
C GLU A 95 11.79 -22.84 -23.03
N THR A 96 10.74 -23.43 -22.48
CA THR A 96 9.59 -23.94 -23.22
C THR A 96 8.37 -23.01 -23.05
N SER A 97 7.29 -23.28 -23.79
CA SER A 97 6.01 -22.59 -23.63
C SER A 97 5.21 -23.03 -22.40
N THR A 98 5.65 -24.07 -21.69
CA THR A 98 4.97 -24.55 -20.47
C THR A 98 5.17 -23.54 -19.34
N GLN A 99 4.07 -22.94 -18.90
CA GLN A 99 4.03 -21.95 -17.83
C GLN A 99 3.13 -22.41 -16.69
N GLU A 100 3.55 -22.14 -15.46
CA GLU A 100 2.78 -22.41 -14.25
C GLU A 100 2.71 -21.16 -13.38
N ASN A 101 1.54 -20.86 -12.83
CA ASN A 101 1.41 -19.79 -11.86
C ASN A 101 2.15 -20.16 -10.57
N VAL A 102 2.85 -19.19 -9.99
CA VAL A 102 3.54 -19.35 -8.71
C VAL A 102 2.79 -18.52 -7.67
N PRO A 103 2.36 -19.10 -6.55
CA PRO A 103 1.74 -18.35 -5.46
C PRO A 103 2.65 -17.23 -4.96
N TRP A 104 2.05 -16.24 -4.31
CA TRP A 104 2.77 -15.12 -3.74
C TRP A 104 2.01 -14.61 -2.52
N THR A 105 2.72 -13.89 -1.67
CA THR A 105 2.19 -13.27 -0.45
C THR A 105 2.47 -11.77 -0.45
N VAL A 106 1.70 -11.02 0.33
CA VAL A 106 1.91 -9.58 0.54
C VAL A 106 1.93 -9.27 2.03
N THR A 107 2.79 -8.34 2.45
CA THR A 107 2.83 -7.79 3.80
C THR A 107 2.83 -6.27 3.73
N GLY A 108 1.95 -5.63 4.51
CA GLY A 108 1.79 -4.18 4.54
C GLY A 108 2.34 -3.57 5.82
N SER A 109 2.77 -2.33 5.74
CA SER A 109 3.08 -1.50 6.91
C SER A 109 1.82 -1.04 7.65
N SER A 110 1.95 -0.72 8.94
CA SER A 110 0.86 -0.15 9.74
C SER A 110 0.23 1.09 9.10
N GLY A 111 -1.10 1.20 9.17
CA GLY A 111 -1.86 2.32 8.58
C GLY A 111 -2.30 2.08 7.13
N PHE A 112 -1.89 0.97 6.52
CA PHE A 112 -2.37 0.50 5.23
C PHE A 112 -2.81 -0.97 5.36
N ASN A 113 -4.04 -1.26 4.96
CA ASN A 113 -4.55 -2.62 4.94
C ASN A 113 -4.30 -3.20 3.55
N VAL A 114 -3.51 -4.28 3.48
CA VAL A 114 -3.15 -4.94 2.20
C VAL A 114 -3.67 -6.37 2.20
N ALA A 115 -4.29 -6.76 1.11
CA ALA A 115 -4.75 -8.12 0.88
C ALA A 115 -4.76 -8.39 -0.62
N ASP A 116 -4.13 -9.48 -1.03
CA ASP A 116 -3.90 -9.80 -2.44
C ASP A 116 -3.39 -8.58 -3.22
N THR A 117 -4.13 -8.17 -4.25
CA THR A 117 -3.78 -7.04 -5.12
C THR A 117 -4.35 -5.71 -4.65
N ARG A 118 -5.06 -5.68 -3.51
CA ARG A 118 -5.78 -4.52 -3.00
C ARG A 118 -5.00 -3.87 -1.85
N VAL A 119 -4.90 -2.55 -1.92
CA VAL A 119 -4.32 -1.69 -0.88
C VAL A 119 -5.38 -0.67 -0.45
N VAL A 120 -5.70 -0.67 0.84
CA VAL A 120 -6.69 0.23 1.42
C VAL A 120 -5.99 1.15 2.42
N SER A 121 -6.20 2.45 2.25
CA SER A 121 -5.90 3.45 3.26
C SER A 121 -7.19 3.88 3.96
N GLU A 122 -7.18 3.86 5.28
CA GLU A 122 -8.26 4.46 6.08
C GLU A 122 -8.10 5.99 6.09
N PRO A 123 -9.15 6.75 6.47
CA PRO A 123 -9.01 8.18 6.70
C PRO A 123 -7.82 8.49 7.64
N ASN A 124 -7.04 9.52 7.32
CA ASN A 124 -5.91 9.98 8.11
C ASN A 124 -6.33 11.16 9.01
N PRO A 125 -6.60 10.94 10.30
CA PRO A 125 -7.01 12.01 11.22
C PRO A 125 -5.84 12.87 11.71
N ASN A 126 -4.60 12.49 11.41
CA ASN A 126 -3.41 13.18 11.87
C ASN A 126 -3.05 14.33 10.92
N ASN A 127 -2.60 15.46 11.47
CA ASN A 127 -2.24 16.66 10.69
C ASN A 127 -0.99 16.51 9.81
N ASN A 128 -0.44 15.32 9.68
CA ASN A 128 0.74 15.01 8.87
C ASN A 128 0.38 13.95 7.83
N SER A 129 1.10 13.94 6.71
CA SER A 129 1.08 12.80 5.80
C SER A 129 1.63 11.55 6.48
N ARG A 130 1.26 10.38 5.97
CA ARG A 130 1.87 9.11 6.38
C ARG A 130 2.35 8.33 5.16
N THR A 131 3.44 7.61 5.33
CA THR A 131 4.02 6.74 4.31
C THR A 131 4.06 5.30 4.82
N GLY A 132 4.21 4.37 3.89
CA GLY A 132 4.24 2.95 4.17
C GLY A 132 4.69 2.16 2.95
N THR A 133 4.64 0.84 3.07
CA THR A 133 4.99 -0.09 2.00
C THR A 133 4.04 -1.28 1.95
N ALA A 134 3.88 -1.84 0.76
CA ALA A 134 3.35 -3.18 0.56
C ALA A 134 4.42 -4.03 -0.14
N THR A 135 4.95 -5.04 0.54
CA THR A 135 5.99 -5.92 0.00
C THR A 135 5.38 -7.24 -0.42
N TYR A 136 5.49 -7.52 -1.72
CA TYR A 136 5.03 -8.76 -2.34
C TYR A 136 6.21 -9.72 -2.49
N LYS A 137 5.99 -11.01 -2.24
CA LYS A 137 7.01 -12.06 -2.36
C LYS A 137 6.47 -13.26 -3.12
N GLN A 138 7.22 -13.73 -4.12
CA GLN A 138 6.91 -14.95 -4.84
C GLN A 138 7.38 -16.19 -4.07
N ASP A 139 6.50 -17.17 -3.89
CA ASP A 139 6.77 -18.37 -3.11
C ASP A 139 7.87 -19.24 -3.73
N GLY A 140 8.67 -19.87 -2.86
CA GLY A 140 9.80 -20.69 -3.29
C GLY A 140 10.96 -19.92 -3.90
N THR A 141 10.94 -18.58 -3.86
CA THR A 141 12.01 -17.72 -4.38
C THR A 141 12.38 -16.60 -3.40
N ASN A 142 13.48 -15.91 -3.70
CA ASN A 142 13.87 -14.65 -3.03
C ASN A 142 13.39 -13.40 -3.80
N LYS A 143 12.51 -13.55 -4.80
CA LYS A 143 12.00 -12.42 -5.58
C LYS A 143 10.95 -11.67 -4.77
N THR A 144 11.18 -10.37 -4.59
CA THR A 144 10.29 -9.45 -3.89
C THR A 144 10.12 -8.17 -4.69
N VAL A 145 8.94 -7.57 -4.62
CA VAL A 145 8.67 -6.22 -5.12
C VAL A 145 8.02 -5.42 -4.01
N THR A 146 8.55 -4.23 -3.75
CA THR A 146 7.97 -3.29 -2.78
C THR A 146 7.22 -2.20 -3.53
N VAL A 147 6.01 -1.91 -3.08
CA VAL A 147 5.18 -0.81 -3.55
C VAL A 147 5.19 0.27 -2.47
N ASP A 148 5.62 1.48 -2.83
CA ASP A 148 5.66 2.62 -1.93
C ASP A 148 4.26 3.22 -1.76
N LEU A 149 3.84 3.45 -0.53
CA LEU A 149 2.52 3.98 -0.19
C LEU A 149 2.68 5.36 0.43
N ALA A 150 1.89 6.32 -0.05
CA ALA A 150 1.85 7.67 0.52
C ALA A 150 0.40 8.11 0.69
N GLN A 151 0.04 8.63 1.86
CA GLN A 151 -1.26 9.24 2.11
C GLN A 151 -1.09 10.70 2.54
N ALA A 152 -1.87 11.58 1.92
CA ALA A 152 -1.84 13.01 2.22
C ALA A 152 -2.26 13.34 3.67
N ALA A 153 -1.80 14.49 4.16
CA ALA A 153 -2.35 15.11 5.36
C ALA A 153 -3.78 15.63 5.07
N PRO A 154 -4.67 15.67 6.07
CA PRO A 154 -5.97 16.29 5.92
C PRO A 154 -5.84 17.81 5.78
N LYS A 155 -6.87 18.43 5.20
CA LYS A 155 -7.02 19.89 5.23
C LYS A 155 -7.13 20.36 6.68
N ILE A 156 -6.29 21.31 7.06
CA ILE A 156 -6.32 21.94 8.40
C ILE A 156 -7.02 23.28 8.27
N ASN A 157 -8.08 23.47 9.05
CA ASN A 157 -8.81 24.71 9.20
C ASN A 157 -8.39 25.41 10.49
N THR A 158 -8.48 26.73 10.49
CA THR A 158 -8.36 27.57 11.67
C THR A 158 -9.73 28.14 12.03
N LEU A 159 -10.21 27.84 13.23
CA LEU A 159 -11.29 28.59 13.85
C LEU A 159 -10.67 29.70 14.70
N ARG A 160 -10.95 30.94 14.34
CA ARG A 160 -10.57 32.12 15.09
C ARG A 160 -11.77 32.67 15.84
N ILE A 161 -11.63 32.87 17.15
CA ILE A 161 -12.65 33.48 18.00
C ILE A 161 -12.11 34.85 18.43
N GLU A 162 -12.75 35.92 17.95
CA GLU A 162 -12.46 37.30 18.31
C GLU A 162 -13.24 37.68 19.57
N ILE A 163 -12.56 38.33 20.52
CA ILE A 163 -13.10 38.74 21.82
C ILE A 163 -13.30 40.26 21.77
N THR A 164 -14.54 40.70 21.58
CA THR A 164 -14.85 42.06 21.10
C THR A 164 -14.96 43.14 22.20
N THR A 165 -14.36 42.92 23.36
CA THR A 165 -14.27 43.97 24.40
C THR A 165 -12.88 43.95 25.02
N PRO A 166 -11.97 44.86 24.61
CA PRO A 166 -10.63 44.94 25.18
C PRO A 166 -10.75 45.37 26.64
N GLY A 167 -10.29 44.52 27.55
CA GLY A 167 -10.21 44.83 28.98
C GLY A 167 -9.04 44.05 29.58
N SER A 168 -8.31 44.66 30.50
CA SER A 168 -7.12 44.13 31.18
C SER A 168 -7.36 42.88 32.05
N THR A 169 -8.57 42.30 32.00
CA THR A 169 -9.01 41.15 32.79
C THR A 169 -8.91 39.86 31.98
N GLU A 170 -8.36 38.81 32.61
CA GLU A 170 -8.28 37.47 32.04
C GLU A 170 -9.65 36.96 31.58
N SER A 171 -9.72 36.52 30.33
CA SER A 171 -10.91 35.91 29.73
C SER A 171 -10.68 34.42 29.52
N GLN A 172 -11.69 33.61 29.83
CA GLN A 172 -11.71 32.18 29.55
C GLN A 172 -12.74 31.90 28.45
N VAL A 173 -12.33 31.17 27.42
CA VAL A 173 -13.21 30.74 26.33
C VAL A 173 -13.44 29.23 26.46
N TYR A 174 -14.70 28.82 26.43
CA TYR A 174 -15.14 27.44 26.46
C TYR A 174 -15.89 27.12 25.17
N MET A 175 -15.82 25.85 24.74
CA MET A 175 -16.54 25.38 23.57
C MET A 175 -17.27 24.08 23.88
N PHE A 176 -18.51 24.00 23.41
CA PHE A 176 -19.40 22.89 23.65
C PHE A 176 -20.01 22.37 22.35
N ASN A 177 -20.30 21.07 22.30
CA ASN A 177 -20.88 20.42 21.11
C ASN A 177 -22.33 20.83 20.78
N LYS A 178 -23.03 21.51 21.70
CA LYS A 178 -24.41 21.95 21.55
C LYS A 178 -24.71 23.18 22.39
N GLY A 179 -25.80 23.88 22.05
CA GLY A 179 -26.34 25.00 22.83
C GLY A 179 -26.96 24.57 24.17
N GLY A 180 -27.20 25.56 25.02
CA GLY A 180 -27.76 25.39 26.36
C GLY A 180 -26.75 25.68 27.47
N GLU A 181 -27.26 25.93 28.67
CA GLU A 181 -26.44 26.12 29.87
C GLU A 181 -25.74 24.81 30.26
N PRO A 182 -24.41 24.79 30.43
CA PRO A 182 -23.70 23.60 30.89
C PRO A 182 -24.17 23.17 32.28
N THR A 183 -24.35 21.86 32.46
CA THR A 183 -24.85 21.26 33.72
C THR A 183 -23.87 21.43 34.89
N TYR A 184 -22.58 21.57 34.58
CA TYR A 184 -21.51 21.71 35.57
C TYR A 184 -20.94 23.12 35.54
N PRO A 185 -20.33 23.58 36.64
CA PRO A 185 -19.72 24.90 36.68
C PRO A 185 -18.48 25.00 35.76
N PRO A 186 -18.03 26.22 35.42
CA PRO A 186 -16.85 26.44 34.57
C PRO A 186 -15.60 25.68 35.01
N SER A 187 -15.35 25.55 36.32
CA SER A 187 -14.21 24.82 36.88
C SER A 187 -14.15 23.33 36.50
N ALA A 188 -15.29 22.76 36.08
CA ALA A 188 -15.38 21.37 35.64
C ALA A 188 -14.88 21.17 34.19
N TYR A 189 -14.61 22.24 33.46
CA TYR A 189 -14.19 22.21 32.06
C TYR A 189 -12.83 22.88 31.87
N GLN A 190 -12.05 22.35 30.93
CA GLN A 190 -10.83 23.03 30.51
C GLN A 190 -11.19 24.11 29.47
N PRO A 191 -10.84 25.39 29.67
CA PRO A 191 -11.05 26.39 28.64
C PRO A 191 -10.16 26.11 27.43
N VAL A 192 -10.68 26.36 26.23
CA VAL A 192 -9.88 26.29 24.98
C VAL A 192 -8.83 27.41 24.92
N SER A 193 -9.04 28.48 25.69
CA SER A 193 -8.05 29.52 25.92
C SER A 193 -8.33 30.26 27.22
N SER A 194 -7.26 30.66 27.91
CA SER A 194 -7.29 31.62 29.01
C SER A 194 -6.21 32.68 28.80
N GLY A 195 -6.47 33.90 29.26
CA GLY A 195 -5.49 34.99 29.26
C GLY A 195 -6.07 36.33 28.84
N THR A 196 -5.17 37.24 28.46
CA THR A 196 -5.49 38.63 28.06
C THR A 196 -5.49 38.85 26.55
N LYS A 197 -5.31 37.79 25.76
CA LYS A 197 -5.39 37.89 24.30
C LYS A 197 -6.84 38.19 23.89
N ASN A 198 -6.98 39.06 22.89
CA ASN A 198 -8.28 39.41 22.31
C ASN A 198 -8.77 38.39 21.27
N TYR A 199 -8.07 37.27 21.10
CA TYR A 199 -8.49 36.22 20.18
C TYR A 199 -7.99 34.84 20.62
N VAL A 200 -8.65 33.81 20.11
CA VAL A 200 -8.24 32.40 20.19
C VAL A 200 -8.16 31.84 18.78
N GLU A 201 -7.09 31.09 18.48
CA GLU A 201 -6.99 30.35 17.22
C GLU A 201 -6.86 28.86 17.51
N ILE A 202 -7.77 28.07 16.94
CA ILE A 202 -7.84 26.63 17.12
C ILE A 202 -7.70 25.98 15.75
N LYS A 203 -6.65 25.18 15.58
CA LYS A 203 -6.44 24.37 14.37
C LYS A 203 -7.16 23.04 14.51
N TRP A 204 -7.91 22.66 13.49
CA TRP A 204 -8.64 21.39 13.45
C TRP A 204 -8.70 20.86 12.03
N ASN A 205 -8.96 19.56 11.87
CA ASN A 205 -9.20 18.95 10.57
C ASN A 205 -10.53 18.20 10.62
N ASN A 206 -11.27 18.16 9.52
CA ASN A 206 -12.62 17.60 9.53
C ASN A 206 -12.67 16.08 9.64
N ILE A 207 -11.56 15.38 9.34
CA ILE A 207 -11.46 13.92 9.47
C ILE A 207 -11.46 13.50 10.94
N ARG A 208 -10.69 14.20 11.78
CA ARG A 208 -10.67 14.00 13.23
C ARG A 208 -11.83 14.73 13.93
N GLY A 209 -12.19 15.91 13.43
CA GLY A 209 -13.09 16.86 14.06
C GLY A 209 -12.37 17.81 15.03
N LEU A 210 -13.08 18.86 15.44
CA LEU A 210 -12.65 19.82 16.45
C LEU A 210 -13.01 19.27 17.84
N GLU A 211 -12.03 19.16 18.74
CA GLU A 211 -12.26 18.68 20.11
C GLU A 211 -12.92 19.77 20.95
N VAL A 212 -14.08 19.45 21.55
CA VAL A 212 -14.86 20.32 22.45
C VAL A 212 -15.41 19.49 23.61
N PHE A 213 -16.10 20.12 24.56
CA PHE A 213 -16.77 19.40 25.65
C PHE A 213 -18.26 19.14 25.36
N ASP A 214 -18.77 18.02 25.86
CA ASP A 214 -20.22 17.87 26.02
C ASP A 214 -20.66 18.55 27.35
N PRO A 215 -21.60 19.52 27.29
CA PRO A 215 -21.99 20.36 28.42
C PRO A 215 -22.77 19.61 29.51
N ASN A 216 -23.20 18.37 29.26
CA ASN A 216 -24.01 17.57 30.20
C ASN A 216 -23.19 16.45 30.84
N THR A 217 -22.07 16.05 30.23
CA THR A 217 -21.30 14.88 30.67
C THR A 217 -19.85 15.21 31.02
N LYS A 218 -19.33 16.38 30.61
CA LYS A 218 -17.90 16.77 30.72
C LYS A 218 -16.95 15.94 29.86
N SER A 219 -17.47 15.04 29.04
CA SER A 219 -16.67 14.26 28.11
C SER A 219 -16.13 15.15 27.00
N LYS A 220 -14.88 14.90 26.60
CA LYS A 220 -14.35 15.44 25.34
C LYS A 220 -15.00 14.72 24.18
N VAL A 221 -15.43 15.48 23.18
CA VAL A 221 -16.10 14.99 21.98
C VAL A 221 -15.55 15.73 20.77
N PHE A 222 -15.65 15.12 19.59
CA PHE A 222 -15.28 15.75 18.34
C PHE A 222 -16.54 16.21 17.60
N ILE A 223 -16.53 17.45 17.14
CA ILE A 223 -17.54 18.00 16.25
C ILE A 223 -16.96 18.17 14.84
N HIS A 224 -17.82 18.07 13.84
CA HIS A 224 -17.47 18.10 12.43
C HIS A 224 -18.14 19.27 11.71
N ALA A 225 -17.66 19.56 10.50
CA ALA A 225 -18.30 20.54 9.63
C ALA A 225 -19.79 20.19 9.45
N GLY A 226 -20.66 21.13 9.75
CA GLY A 226 -22.11 20.99 9.75
C GLY A 226 -22.74 21.10 11.13
N ASP A 227 -21.97 20.81 12.19
CA ASP A 227 -22.44 20.91 13.57
C ASP A 227 -22.60 22.37 14.02
N VAL A 228 -23.39 22.57 15.09
CA VAL A 228 -23.69 23.89 15.66
C VAL A 228 -23.19 23.96 17.10
N PRO A 229 -21.88 24.12 17.32
CA PRO A 229 -21.33 24.29 18.66
C PRO A 229 -21.77 25.59 19.33
N LEU A 230 -21.51 25.64 20.63
CA LEU A 230 -21.66 26.81 21.48
C LEU A 230 -20.28 27.28 21.96
N ILE A 231 -20.02 28.58 21.81
CA ILE A 231 -18.91 29.28 22.47
C ILE A 231 -19.46 29.98 23.70
N ILE A 232 -18.78 29.83 24.83
CA ILE A 232 -19.06 30.59 26.04
C ILE A 232 -17.81 31.34 26.45
N MET A 233 -17.95 32.65 26.64
CA MET A 233 -16.88 33.49 27.19
C MET A 233 -17.19 33.88 28.63
N LYS A 234 -16.19 33.77 29.51
CA LYS A 234 -16.26 34.11 30.93
C LYS A 234 -15.15 35.10 31.33
N ARG A 235 -15.51 36.15 32.07
CA ARG A 235 -14.59 37.19 32.60
C ARG A 235 -14.57 37.32 34.12
N GLU A 236 -15.61 36.87 34.82
CA GLU A 236 -15.74 37.14 36.25
C GLU A 236 -14.95 36.15 37.13
N ARG A 237 -14.45 36.66 38.27
CA ARG A 237 -13.96 35.85 39.40
C ARG A 237 -15.16 35.21 40.09
N GLY A 238 -15.46 33.98 39.72
CA GLY A 238 -16.52 33.15 40.29
C GLY A 238 -16.62 31.83 39.54
N ASP A 239 -17.30 30.84 40.10
CA ASP A 239 -17.53 29.53 39.47
C ASP A 239 -18.98 29.36 38.99
N LEU A 240 -19.58 30.47 38.60
CA LEU A 240 -20.90 30.54 38.00
C LEU A 240 -20.77 30.96 36.54
N TRP A 241 -21.72 30.52 35.73
CA TRP A 241 -21.80 30.97 34.37
C TRP A 241 -22.41 32.39 34.31
N ALA A 242 -21.60 33.38 33.99
CA ALA A 242 -22.03 34.71 33.59
C ALA A 242 -21.82 34.81 32.07
N PHE A 243 -22.88 34.64 31.29
CA PHE A 243 -22.74 34.22 29.90
C PHE A 243 -22.63 35.36 28.91
N ASN A 244 -21.68 35.21 28.00
CA ASN A 244 -21.87 35.56 26.60
C ASN A 244 -21.78 34.31 25.74
N GLN A 245 -22.86 34.04 25.00
CA GLN A 245 -23.02 32.81 24.22
C GLN A 245 -23.03 33.11 22.74
N THR A 246 -22.34 32.27 21.97
CA THR A 246 -22.39 32.35 20.51
C THR A 246 -22.51 30.95 19.94
N ASN A 247 -23.65 30.64 19.36
CA ASN A 247 -23.80 29.49 18.49
C ASN A 247 -23.37 29.85 17.07
N PHE A 248 -22.75 28.91 16.38
CA PHE A 248 -22.40 29.09 14.98
C PHE A 248 -22.37 27.76 14.25
N ARG A 249 -22.55 27.78 12.94
CA ARG A 249 -22.33 26.59 12.10
C ARG A 249 -20.85 26.41 11.82
N LEU A 250 -20.28 25.28 12.25
CA LEU A 250 -18.92 24.91 11.92
C LEU A 250 -18.84 24.50 10.45
N GLU A 251 -17.87 25.02 9.71
CA GLU A 251 -17.69 24.72 8.28
C GLU A 251 -16.28 24.19 8.03
N ASP A 252 -16.10 23.36 7.00
CA ASP A 252 -14.78 22.83 6.61
C ASP A 252 -13.93 23.89 5.88
N THR A 253 -13.72 25.02 6.54
CA THR A 253 -12.94 26.17 6.08
C THR A 253 -12.41 26.96 7.26
N ASN A 254 -11.51 27.90 7.00
CA ASN A 254 -11.10 28.88 8.00
C ASN A 254 -12.31 29.77 8.34
N GLN A 255 -12.62 29.90 9.63
CA GLN A 255 -13.75 30.69 10.10
C GLN A 255 -13.32 31.66 11.20
N THR A 256 -13.85 32.87 11.16
CA THR A 256 -13.77 33.82 12.27
C THR A 256 -15.15 33.97 12.88
N LYS A 257 -15.24 33.86 14.20
CA LYS A 257 -16.46 34.08 15.00
C LYS A 257 -16.17 35.09 16.09
N PHE A 258 -17.19 35.81 16.51
CA PHE A 258 -17.08 36.85 17.52
C PHE A 258 -17.83 36.39 18.76
N CYS A 259 -17.21 36.57 19.92
CA CYS A 259 -17.89 36.44 21.21
C CYS A 259 -17.72 37.78 21.92
N SER A 260 -18.81 38.53 22.05
CA SER A 260 -18.84 39.85 22.69
C SER A 260 -19.50 39.76 24.05
N ASN A 261 -19.10 40.67 24.95
CA ASN A 261 -19.92 41.02 26.11
C ASN A 261 -21.22 41.72 25.73
#